data_AF-A0A2S7SY14-F1
#
_entry.id   AF-A0A2S7SY14-F1
#
_cell.length_a   1.000
_cell.length_b   1.000
_cell.length_c   1.000
_cell.angle_alpha   90.00
_cell.angle_beta   90.00
_cell.angle_gamma   90.00
#
_symmetry.space_group_name_H-M   'P 1'
#
loop_
_entity.id
_entity.type
_entity.pdbx_description
1 polymer ?
#
loop_
_entity_poly.entity_id
_entity_poly.type
_entity_poly.pdbx_seq_one_letter_code
_entity_poly.pdbx_strand_id
1 'polypeptide(L)'
;MISMAVKIYEEYKNIALKPFAEKLQSEYYNAIEISCAASKLQCEKIKSIEISESPLQYAVLCLNVIAEIEKHVSNRKQIYMPYVHTLTEKVRDSHDCTNCSGSCKINHNMHILDLNATNEEMTKVLSRLQLSTLPLYSETMYPDAYRVLRSNMTMLETNLTELFFLENNYLIPKIAEAQKNINAGNR
;
A
#
# COMPACT_ATOMS: atom_id res chain seq x y z
N MET A 1 3.54 -23.91 14.77
CA MET A 1 3.81 -22.67 14.03
C MET A 1 2.66 -21.71 14.27
N ILE A 2 2.91 -20.56 14.88
CA ILE A 2 1.92 -19.48 14.97
C ILE A 2 1.79 -18.90 13.56
N SER A 3 0.57 -18.78 13.02
CA SER A 3 0.40 -18.23 11.67
C SER A 3 0.84 -16.76 11.64
N MET A 4 1.33 -16.31 10.49
CA MET A 4 1.73 -14.91 10.27
C MET A 4 0.62 -13.93 10.69
N ALA A 5 -0.63 -14.26 10.39
CA ALA A 5 -1.80 -13.47 10.78
C ALA A 5 -1.98 -13.35 12.30
N VAL A 6 -1.68 -14.41 13.07
CA VAL A 6 -1.76 -14.37 14.54
C VAL A 6 -0.66 -13.49 15.14
N LYS A 7 0.55 -13.54 14.58
CA LYS A 7 1.67 -12.68 15.03
C LYS A 7 1.36 -11.20 14.77
N ILE A 8 0.90 -10.89 13.56
CA ILE A 8 0.48 -9.53 13.19
C ILE A 8 -0.67 -9.07 14.09
N TYR A 9 -1.67 -9.92 14.35
CA TYR A 9 -2.78 -9.55 15.21
C TYR A 9 -2.36 -9.15 16.63
N GLU A 10 -1.50 -9.94 17.26
CA GLU A 10 -1.00 -9.61 18.61
C GLU A 10 -0.21 -8.30 18.64
N GLU A 11 0.55 -8.02 17.58
CA GLU A 11 1.37 -6.82 17.48
C GLU A 11 0.54 -5.54 17.31
N TYR A 12 -0.53 -5.57 16.51
CA TYR A 12 -1.20 -4.35 16.05
C TYR A 12 -2.56 -4.06 16.72
N LYS A 13 -3.19 -5.03 17.39
CA LYS A 13 -4.56 -4.87 17.94
C LYS A 13 -4.70 -3.66 18.88
N ASN A 14 -3.72 -3.43 19.74
CA ASN A 14 -3.80 -2.41 20.80
C ASN A 14 -3.15 -1.06 20.44
N ILE A 15 -2.62 -0.92 19.22
CA ILE A 15 -2.00 0.34 18.80
C ILE A 15 -3.11 1.36 18.47
N ALA A 16 -2.99 2.58 19.02
CA ALA A 16 -3.90 3.67 18.70
C ALA A 16 -3.76 4.11 17.23
N LEU A 17 -4.79 4.77 16.68
CA LEU A 17 -4.86 5.09 15.25
C LEU A 17 -3.64 5.86 14.72
N LYS A 18 -3.25 6.97 15.37
CA LYS A 18 -2.11 7.78 14.95
C LYS A 18 -0.78 7.03 14.96
N PRO A 19 -0.31 6.43 16.08
CA PRO A 19 0.94 5.68 16.08
C PRO A 19 0.91 4.47 15.14
N PHE A 20 -0.26 3.86 14.91
CA PHE A 20 -0.39 2.81 13.91
C PHE A 20 -0.18 3.33 12.48
N ALA A 21 -0.79 4.46 12.12
CA ALA A 21 -0.62 5.08 10.81
C ALA A 21 0.84 5.55 10.57
N GLU A 22 1.47 6.12 11.59
CA GLU A 22 2.89 6.51 11.54
C GLU A 22 3.79 5.28 11.30
N LYS A 23 3.48 4.16 11.96
CA LYS A 23 4.18 2.89 11.75
C LYS A 23 3.99 2.34 10.33
N LEU A 24 2.76 2.37 9.79
CA LEU A 24 2.50 2.00 8.39
C LEU A 24 3.30 2.86 7.41
N GLN A 25 3.38 4.17 7.69
CA GLN A 25 4.16 5.09 6.88
C GLN A 25 5.65 4.77 6.88
N SER A 26 6.24 4.56 8.05
CA SER A 26 7.68 4.28 8.16
C SER A 26 8.07 2.90 7.65
N GLU A 27 7.29 1.87 7.99
CA GLU A 27 7.68 0.47 7.78
C GLU A 27 7.22 -0.08 6.43
N TYR A 28 6.10 0.40 5.89
CA TYR A 28 5.54 -0.15 4.64
C TYR A 28 5.59 0.87 3.51
N TYR A 29 4.97 2.05 3.63
CA TYR A 29 4.91 2.99 2.51
C TYR A 29 6.30 3.44 2.04
N ASN A 30 7.18 3.83 2.97
CA ASN A 30 8.55 4.23 2.63
C ASN A 30 9.38 3.06 2.09
N ALA A 31 9.23 1.86 2.66
CA ALA A 31 9.95 0.66 2.19
C ALA A 31 9.51 0.24 0.78
N ILE A 32 8.22 0.38 0.46
CA ILE A 32 7.67 0.13 -0.87
C ILE A 32 8.20 1.16 -1.88
N GLU A 33 8.26 2.45 -1.55
CA GLU A 33 8.84 3.48 -2.43
C GLU A 33 10.31 3.18 -2.76
N ILE A 34 11.11 2.82 -1.76
CA ILE A 34 12.52 2.42 -1.97
C ILE A 34 12.60 1.20 -2.89
N SER A 35 11.75 0.21 -2.67
CA SER A 35 11.71 -1.02 -3.48
C SER A 35 11.26 -0.74 -4.92
N CYS A 36 10.32 0.18 -5.13
CA CYS A 36 9.89 0.65 -6.45
C CYS A 36 11.04 1.32 -7.21
N ALA A 37 11.76 2.24 -6.55
CA ALA A 37 12.91 2.92 -7.15
C ALA A 37 14.03 1.93 -7.51
N ALA A 38 14.34 0.99 -6.62
CA ALA A 38 15.34 -0.04 -6.87
C ALA A 38 14.94 -0.95 -8.05
N SER A 39 13.66 -1.29 -8.17
CA SER A 39 13.13 -2.12 -9.26
C SER A 39 13.17 -1.41 -10.61
N LYS A 40 12.79 -0.12 -10.66
CA LYS A 40 12.93 0.70 -11.87
C LYS A 40 14.36 0.72 -12.39
N LEU A 41 15.33 0.88 -11.50
CA LEU A 41 16.75 0.85 -11.88
C LEU A 41 17.14 -0.47 -12.56
N GLN A 42 16.62 -1.60 -12.10
CA GLN A 42 16.88 -2.89 -12.77
C GLN A 42 16.17 -3.00 -14.11
N CYS A 43 14.94 -2.50 -14.24
CA CYS A 43 14.23 -2.45 -15.52
C CYS A 43 15.02 -1.65 -16.57
N GLU A 44 15.58 -0.49 -16.20
CA GLU A 44 16.38 0.32 -17.11
C GLU A 44 17.69 -0.37 -17.50
N LYS A 45 18.35 -1.06 -16.56
CA LYS A 45 19.50 -1.91 -16.89
C LYS A 45 19.14 -3.00 -17.89
N ILE A 46 18.00 -3.66 -17.70
CA ILE A 46 17.54 -4.71 -18.63
C ILE A 46 17.29 -4.13 -20.02
N LYS A 47 16.64 -2.96 -20.13
CA LYS A 47 16.42 -2.29 -21.42
C LYS A 47 17.70 -1.86 -22.12
N SER A 48 18.74 -1.51 -21.34
CA SER A 48 20.03 -1.02 -21.87
C SER A 48 20.95 -2.12 -22.40
N ILE A 49 20.66 -3.38 -22.06
CA ILE A 49 21.43 -4.52 -22.54
C ILE A 49 20.68 -5.06 -23.77
N GLU A 50 21.38 -5.38 -24.87
CA GLU A 50 20.79 -6.07 -26.02
C GLU A 50 20.44 -7.52 -25.64
N ILE A 51 19.33 -7.69 -24.92
CA ILE A 51 18.85 -8.99 -24.45
C ILE A 51 17.73 -9.53 -25.33
N SER A 52 17.42 -10.81 -25.16
CA SER A 52 16.25 -11.45 -25.76
C SER A 52 14.94 -10.70 -25.42
N GLU A 53 13.93 -10.90 -26.26
CA GLU A 53 12.65 -10.17 -26.18
C GLU A 53 11.90 -10.40 -24.85
N SER A 54 12.03 -11.59 -24.25
CA SER A 54 11.30 -11.97 -23.03
C SER A 54 11.69 -11.16 -21.78
N PRO A 55 12.98 -11.01 -21.40
CA PRO A 55 13.40 -10.10 -20.33
C PRO A 55 12.93 -8.65 -20.52
N LEU A 56 12.93 -8.16 -21.77
CA LEU A 56 12.47 -6.82 -22.08
C LEU A 56 10.96 -6.66 -21.84
N GLN A 57 10.15 -7.60 -22.32
CA GLN A 57 8.71 -7.64 -22.07
C GLN A 57 8.40 -7.67 -20.57
N TYR A 58 9.12 -8.51 -19.81
CA TYR A 58 8.98 -8.56 -18.35
C TYR A 58 9.32 -7.23 -17.68
N ALA A 59 10.42 -6.57 -18.08
CA ALA A 59 10.79 -5.27 -17.53
C ALA A 59 9.73 -4.18 -17.81
N VAL A 60 9.10 -4.19 -19.00
CA VAL A 60 7.99 -3.28 -19.34
C VAL A 60 6.76 -3.55 -18.46
N LEU A 61 6.39 -4.81 -18.26
CA LEU A 61 5.30 -5.18 -17.36
C LEU A 61 5.55 -4.73 -15.92
N CYS A 62 6.77 -4.97 -15.40
CA CYS A 62 7.17 -4.52 -14.07
C CYS A 62 7.06 -3.00 -13.92
N LEU A 63 7.48 -2.22 -14.93
CA LEU A 63 7.38 -0.76 -14.87
C LEU A 63 5.94 -0.26 -14.77
N ASN A 64 5.02 -0.87 -15.52
CA ASN A 64 3.60 -0.52 -15.43
C ASN A 64 3.06 -0.81 -14.03
N VAL A 65 3.36 -1.99 -13.48
CA VAL A 65 2.94 -2.35 -12.12
C VAL A 65 3.55 -1.42 -11.07
N ILE A 66 4.83 -1.09 -11.18
CA ILE A 66 5.50 -0.16 -10.26
C ILE A 66 4.83 1.22 -10.30
N ALA A 67 4.48 1.74 -11.48
CA ALA A 67 3.81 3.03 -11.60
C ALA A 67 2.44 3.04 -10.91
N GLU A 68 1.69 1.94 -11.00
CA GLU A 68 0.41 1.78 -10.30
C GLU A 68 0.61 1.73 -8.77
N ILE A 69 1.62 1.00 -8.29
CA ILE A 69 1.97 0.91 -6.86
C ILE A 69 2.37 2.28 -6.31
N GLU A 70 3.24 3.01 -6.99
CA GLU A 70 3.69 4.33 -6.56
C GLU A 70 2.56 5.35 -6.49
N LYS A 71 1.65 5.34 -7.48
CA LYS A 71 0.45 6.18 -7.44
C LYS A 71 -0.36 5.90 -6.18
N HIS A 72 -0.52 4.63 -5.83
CA HIS A 72 -1.26 4.25 -4.64
C HIS A 72 -0.57 4.70 -3.35
N VAL A 73 0.71 4.39 -3.18
CA VAL A 73 1.49 4.77 -1.99
C VAL A 73 1.54 6.29 -1.84
N SER A 74 1.68 7.01 -2.95
CA SER A 74 1.63 8.47 -2.96
C SER A 74 0.28 8.99 -2.46
N ASN A 75 -0.83 8.44 -2.94
CA ASN A 75 -2.17 8.79 -2.46
C ASN A 75 -2.32 8.51 -0.94
N ARG A 76 -1.84 7.37 -0.45
CA ARG A 76 -1.82 7.03 0.99
C ARG A 76 -1.11 8.10 1.82
N LYS A 77 0.08 8.52 1.38
CA LYS A 77 0.89 9.53 2.09
C LYS A 77 0.34 10.94 1.99
N GLN A 78 -0.16 11.35 0.82
CA GLN A 78 -0.55 12.74 0.57
C GLN A 78 -1.98 13.07 1.01
N ILE A 79 -2.87 12.08 1.03
CA ILE A 79 -4.29 12.29 1.32
C ILE A 79 -4.66 11.66 2.67
N TYR A 80 -4.33 10.39 2.85
CA TYR A 80 -4.86 9.63 3.99
C TYR A 80 -4.08 9.84 5.28
N MET A 81 -2.75 9.96 5.23
CA MET A 81 -1.97 10.26 6.44
C MET A 81 -2.36 11.61 7.06
N PRO A 82 -2.48 12.72 6.29
CA PRO A 82 -3.02 13.97 6.82
C PRO A 82 -4.43 13.82 7.39
N TYR A 83 -5.30 13.08 6.69
CA TYR A 83 -6.66 12.82 7.17
C TYR A 83 -6.67 12.08 8.52
N VAL A 84 -5.84 11.06 8.70
CA VAL A 84 -5.70 10.32 9.96
C VAL A 84 -5.23 11.22 11.09
N HIS A 85 -4.29 12.13 10.82
CA HIS A 85 -3.86 13.13 11.81
C HIS A 85 -5.01 14.05 12.22
N THR A 86 -5.71 14.66 11.26
CA THR A 86 -6.87 15.52 11.52
C THR A 86 -7.98 14.78 12.29
N LEU A 87 -8.23 13.52 11.94
CA LEU A 87 -9.22 12.69 12.61
C LEU A 87 -8.83 12.42 14.06
N THR A 88 -7.56 12.11 14.30
CA THR A 88 -7.03 11.88 15.66
C THR A 88 -7.11 13.14 16.51
N GLU A 89 -6.82 14.32 15.94
CA GLU A 89 -6.95 15.61 16.63
C GLU A 89 -8.41 15.89 17.00
N LYS A 90 -9.35 15.69 16.07
CA LYS A 90 -10.78 15.84 16.35
C LYS A 90 -11.26 14.91 17.47
N VAL A 91 -10.82 13.65 17.49
CA VAL A 91 -11.15 12.70 18.57
C VAL A 91 -10.58 13.18 19.90
N ARG A 92 -9.30 13.58 19.93
CA ARG A 92 -8.63 14.08 21.15
C ARG A 92 -9.36 15.31 21.71
N ASP A 93 -9.79 16.21 20.84
CA ASP A 93 -10.43 17.47 21.21
C ASP A 93 -11.94 17.30 21.49
N SER A 94 -12.44 16.04 21.52
CA SER A 94 -13.86 15.70 21.72
C SER A 94 -14.80 16.44 20.75
N HIS A 95 -14.34 16.61 19.52
CA HIS A 95 -15.05 17.38 18.50
C HIS A 95 -16.32 16.65 18.03
N ASP A 96 -17.41 17.40 17.92
CA ASP A 96 -18.69 16.88 17.41
C ASP A 96 -19.02 17.46 16.03
N CYS A 97 -18.97 16.62 14.99
CA CYS A 97 -19.24 17.03 13.63
C CYS A 97 -20.71 17.40 13.39
N THR A 98 -21.67 16.95 14.23
CA THR A 98 -23.08 17.36 14.06
C THR A 98 -23.26 18.84 14.34
N ASN A 99 -22.51 19.37 15.32
CA ASN A 99 -22.61 20.74 15.80
C ASN A 99 -21.76 21.74 14.99
N CYS A 100 -21.13 21.28 13.92
CA CYS A 100 -20.25 22.12 13.12
C CYS A 100 -20.97 23.20 12.28
N SER A 101 -22.30 23.28 12.27
CA SER A 101 -23.04 24.31 11.51
C SER A 101 -22.60 24.45 10.05
N GLY A 102 -22.22 23.34 9.39
CA GLY A 102 -21.70 23.33 8.02
C GLY A 102 -20.23 23.75 7.83
N SER A 103 -19.50 24.09 8.90
CA SER A 103 -18.08 24.46 8.85
C SER A 103 -17.13 23.28 8.67
N CYS A 104 -17.56 22.05 8.96
CA CYS A 104 -16.78 20.85 8.68
C CYS A 104 -16.80 20.59 7.16
N LYS A 105 -15.72 20.94 6.47
CA LYS A 105 -15.55 20.75 5.02
C LYS A 105 -15.01 19.36 4.63
N ILE A 106 -14.81 18.48 5.61
CA ILE A 106 -14.19 17.16 5.39
C ILE A 106 -15.27 16.14 5.05
N ASN A 107 -15.11 15.44 3.92
CA ASN A 107 -15.99 14.35 3.53
C ASN A 107 -15.48 13.01 4.09
N HIS A 108 -15.84 12.73 5.34
CA HIS A 108 -15.38 11.55 6.08
C HIS A 108 -15.72 10.22 5.40
N ASN A 109 -16.93 10.10 4.86
CA ASN A 109 -17.40 8.88 4.18
C ASN A 109 -16.63 8.62 2.88
N MET A 110 -16.33 9.67 2.12
CA MET A 110 -15.57 9.53 0.87
C MET A 110 -14.19 8.94 1.12
N HIS A 111 -13.50 9.34 2.21
CA HIS A 111 -12.20 8.78 2.52
C HIS A 111 -12.21 7.26 2.76
N ILE A 112 -13.23 6.72 3.44
CA ILE A 112 -13.35 5.26 3.63
C ILE A 112 -13.70 4.55 2.32
N LEU A 113 -14.64 5.11 1.55
CA LEU A 113 -15.03 4.54 0.26
C LEU A 113 -13.82 4.47 -0.70
N ASP A 114 -13.06 5.56 -0.79
CA ASP A 114 -11.88 5.62 -1.64
C ASP A 114 -10.77 4.67 -1.13
N LEU A 115 -10.58 4.52 0.18
CA LEU A 115 -9.63 3.55 0.76
C LEU A 115 -9.96 2.12 0.30
N ASN A 116 -11.22 1.73 0.45
CA ASN A 116 -11.69 0.40 0.06
C ASN A 116 -11.58 0.18 -1.45
N ALA A 117 -12.01 1.15 -2.27
CA ALA A 117 -11.94 1.05 -3.73
C ALA A 117 -10.50 0.91 -4.21
N THR A 118 -9.60 1.75 -3.69
CA THR A 118 -8.18 1.72 -4.08
C THR A 118 -7.45 0.46 -3.60
N ASN A 119 -7.90 -0.17 -2.50
CA ASN A 119 -7.39 -1.48 -2.07
C ASN A 119 -7.85 -2.63 -2.97
N GLU A 120 -9.09 -2.57 -3.46
CA GLU A 120 -9.59 -3.54 -4.44
C GLU A 120 -8.82 -3.42 -5.77
N GLU A 121 -8.58 -2.20 -6.24
CA GLU A 121 -7.79 -1.95 -7.46
C GLU A 121 -6.37 -2.51 -7.35
N MET A 122 -5.70 -2.32 -6.22
CA MET A 122 -4.37 -2.87 -6.01
C MET A 122 -4.34 -4.38 -5.86
N THR A 123 -5.40 -5.00 -5.35
CA THR A 123 -5.49 -6.47 -5.35
C THR A 123 -5.42 -6.99 -6.79
N LYS A 124 -6.05 -6.28 -7.75
CA LYS A 124 -5.94 -6.58 -9.19
C LYS A 124 -4.52 -6.32 -9.73
N VAL A 125 -3.79 -5.34 -9.21
CA VAL A 125 -2.36 -5.12 -9.52
C VAL A 125 -1.51 -6.31 -9.05
N LEU A 126 -1.69 -6.76 -7.80
CA LEU A 126 -0.97 -7.91 -7.25
C LEU A 126 -1.25 -9.19 -8.02
N SER A 127 -2.51 -9.46 -8.36
CA SER A 127 -2.85 -10.65 -9.17
C SER A 127 -2.18 -10.61 -10.54
N ARG A 128 -2.12 -9.45 -11.21
CA ARG A 128 -1.40 -9.29 -12.48
C ARG A 128 0.10 -9.55 -12.32
N LEU A 129 0.70 -9.09 -11.22
CA LEU A 129 2.11 -9.31 -10.92
C LEU A 129 2.43 -10.80 -10.73
N GLN A 130 1.60 -11.51 -9.96
CA GLN A 130 1.72 -12.95 -9.74
C GLN A 130 1.62 -13.74 -11.06
N LEU A 131 0.66 -13.39 -11.93
CA LEU A 131 0.48 -14.01 -13.23
C LEU A 131 1.60 -13.68 -14.23
N SER A 132 2.33 -12.58 -14.03
CA SER A 132 3.42 -12.14 -14.91
C SER A 132 4.77 -12.80 -14.59
N THR A 133 4.82 -13.70 -13.61
CA THR A 133 6.05 -14.42 -13.26
C THR A 133 6.29 -15.56 -14.26
N LEU A 134 7.07 -15.30 -15.32
CA LEU A 134 7.58 -16.34 -16.21
C LEU A 134 8.29 -17.44 -15.40
N PRO A 135 8.08 -18.73 -15.71
CA PRO A 135 8.94 -19.78 -15.17
C PRO A 135 10.39 -19.49 -15.57
N LEU A 136 11.33 -19.59 -14.62
CA LEU A 136 12.75 -19.69 -15.00
C LEU A 136 12.88 -21.05 -15.68
N TYR A 137 12.96 -21.07 -17.01
CA TYR A 137 13.40 -22.29 -17.68
C TYR A 137 14.83 -22.55 -17.21
N SER A 138 15.07 -23.72 -16.61
CA SER A 138 16.35 -24.10 -16.00
C SER A 138 17.54 -24.03 -16.97
N GLU A 139 17.26 -24.02 -18.26
CA GLU A 139 18.24 -24.00 -19.34
C GLU A 139 18.60 -22.58 -19.82
N THR A 140 17.89 -21.54 -19.37
CA THR A 140 18.13 -20.15 -19.80
C THR A 140 18.94 -19.38 -18.76
N MET A 141 20.17 -18.99 -19.11
CA MET A 141 20.97 -18.06 -18.31
C MET A 141 20.41 -16.64 -18.47
N TYR A 142 19.70 -16.15 -17.44
CA TYR A 142 19.21 -14.78 -17.40
C TYR A 142 20.29 -13.81 -16.87
N PRO A 143 20.31 -12.56 -17.34
CA PRO A 143 21.18 -11.52 -16.78
C PRO A 143 20.94 -11.31 -15.28
N ASP A 144 21.96 -10.92 -14.53
CA ASP A 144 21.82 -10.67 -13.09
C ASP A 144 20.78 -9.59 -12.78
N ALA A 145 20.68 -8.55 -13.61
CA ALA A 145 19.65 -7.51 -13.46
C ALA A 145 18.23 -8.09 -13.51
N TYR A 146 17.99 -9.12 -14.32
CA TYR A 146 16.69 -9.81 -14.39
C TYR A 146 16.40 -10.60 -13.11
N ARG A 147 17.39 -11.34 -12.59
CA ARG A 147 17.26 -12.08 -11.33
C ARG A 147 16.98 -11.15 -10.16
N VAL A 148 17.72 -10.03 -10.07
CA VAL A 148 17.51 -9.01 -9.03
C VAL A 148 16.14 -8.37 -9.17
N LEU A 149 15.70 -8.02 -10.38
CA LEU A 149 14.36 -7.47 -10.61
C LEU A 149 13.29 -8.43 -10.10
N ARG A 150 13.36 -9.72 -10.42
CA ARG A 150 12.41 -10.72 -9.92
C ARG A 150 12.37 -10.76 -8.39
N SER A 151 13.53 -10.80 -7.74
CA SER A 151 13.61 -10.78 -6.28
C SER A 151 12.94 -9.53 -5.69
N ASN A 152 13.17 -8.36 -6.29
CA ASN A 152 12.55 -7.11 -5.84
C ASN A 152 11.03 -7.14 -6.03
N MET A 153 10.53 -7.66 -7.16
CA MET A 153 9.09 -7.77 -7.40
C MET A 153 8.41 -8.74 -6.42
N THR A 154 9.04 -9.86 -6.06
CA THR A 154 8.53 -10.77 -5.01
C THR A 154 8.51 -10.11 -3.63
N MET A 155 9.52 -9.28 -3.32
CA MET A 155 9.55 -8.54 -2.07
C MET A 155 8.47 -7.45 -2.03
N LEU A 156 8.26 -6.74 -3.14
CA LEU A 156 7.15 -5.79 -3.30
C LEU A 156 5.80 -6.48 -3.09
N GLU A 157 5.59 -7.64 -3.70
CA GLU A 157 4.38 -8.45 -3.53
C GLU A 157 4.11 -8.78 -2.06
N THR A 158 5.15 -9.24 -1.36
CA THR A 158 5.06 -9.59 0.07
C THR A 158 4.70 -8.37 0.91
N ASN A 159 5.42 -7.25 0.73
CA ASN A 159 5.19 -6.02 1.48
C ASN A 159 3.80 -5.43 1.24
N LEU A 160 3.31 -5.46 -0.01
CA LEU A 160 1.97 -5.00 -0.36
C LEU A 160 0.89 -5.90 0.23
N THR A 161 1.07 -7.23 0.17
CA THR A 161 0.14 -8.19 0.77
C THR A 161 -0.03 -7.94 2.27
N GLU A 162 1.09 -7.73 2.97
CA GLU A 162 1.07 -7.44 4.40
C GLU A 162 0.47 -6.05 4.70
N LEU A 163 0.85 -5.02 3.94
CA LEU A 163 0.27 -3.69 4.05
C LEU A 163 -1.25 -3.72 3.89
N PHE A 164 -1.79 -4.47 2.92
CA PHE A 164 -3.24 -4.52 2.71
C PHE A 164 -3.96 -5.29 3.80
N PHE A 165 -3.33 -6.36 4.30
CA PHE A 165 -3.83 -7.02 5.49
C PHE A 165 -3.95 -6.02 6.65
N LEU A 166 -2.93 -5.21 6.87
CA LEU A 166 -2.91 -4.20 7.92
C LEU A 166 -3.95 -3.08 7.69
N GLU A 167 -4.06 -2.58 6.48
CA GLU A 167 -5.03 -1.54 6.15
C GLU A 167 -6.47 -2.01 6.35
N ASN A 168 -6.82 -3.18 5.80
CA ASN A 168 -8.19 -3.69 5.83
C ASN A 168 -8.62 -4.15 7.21
N ASN A 169 -7.72 -4.77 7.99
CA ASN A 169 -8.07 -5.35 9.28
C ASN A 169 -7.86 -4.39 10.45
N TYR A 170 -7.09 -3.31 10.28
CA TYR A 170 -6.77 -2.40 11.38
C TYR A 170 -6.96 -0.92 11.00
N LEU A 171 -6.37 -0.44 9.89
CA LEU A 171 -6.40 0.99 9.60
C LEU A 171 -7.83 1.49 9.33
N ILE A 172 -8.52 0.85 8.39
CA ILE A 172 -9.89 1.21 7.98
C ILE A 172 -10.86 1.07 9.18
N PRO A 173 -10.87 -0.03 9.94
CA PRO A 173 -11.69 -0.14 11.15
C PRO A 173 -11.40 0.95 12.19
N LYS A 174 -10.13 1.26 12.45
CA LYS A 174 -9.76 2.32 13.40
C LYS A 174 -10.16 3.72 12.91
N ILE A 175 -10.09 3.98 11.60
CA ILE A 175 -10.63 5.20 10.99
C ILE A 175 -12.14 5.27 11.19
N ALA A 176 -12.87 4.18 10.93
CA ALA A 176 -14.33 4.15 11.08
C ALA A 176 -14.75 4.38 12.54
N GLU A 177 -14.05 3.77 13.50
CA GLU A 177 -14.26 4.01 14.93
C GLU A 177 -14.00 5.47 15.31
N ALA A 178 -12.89 6.04 14.86
CA ALA A 178 -12.56 7.44 15.12
C ALA A 178 -13.59 8.40 14.49
N GLN A 179 -14.11 8.10 13.30
CA GLN A 179 -15.21 8.86 12.68
C GLN A 179 -16.51 8.78 13.49
N LYS A 180 -16.83 7.59 14.04
CA LYS A 180 -17.99 7.41 14.92
C LYS A 180 -17.86 8.24 16.19
N ASN A 181 -16.66 8.29 16.79
CA ASN A 181 -16.40 9.06 18.02
C ASN A 181 -16.55 10.58 17.85
N ILE A 182 -16.54 11.08 16.61
CA ILE A 182 -16.75 12.51 16.29
C ILE A 182 -18.11 12.76 15.59
N ASN A 183 -19.01 11.77 15.59
CA ASN A 183 -20.32 11.81 14.93
C ASN A 183 -20.27 12.19 13.43
N ALA A 184 -19.22 11.78 12.71
CA ALA A 184 -19.05 12.11 11.29
C ALA A 184 -20.00 11.34 10.34
N GLY A 185 -20.63 10.24 10.80
CA GLY A 185 -21.44 9.33 9.97
C GLY A 185 -22.96 9.53 10.03
N ASN A 186 -23.48 10.49 10.80
CA ASN A 186 -24.92 10.73 10.99
C ASN A 186 -25.49 11.86 10.10
N ARG A 187 -24.98 12.03 8.87
CA ARG A 187 -25.50 13.03 7.92
C ARG A 187 -25.87 12.41 6.58
#